data_AF-A0A519TZS7-F1
#
_entry.id   AF-A0A519TZS7-F1
#
_cell.length_a   1.000
_cell.length_b   1.000
_cell.length_c   1.000
_cell.angle_alpha   90.00
_cell.angle_beta   90.00
_cell.angle_gamma   90.00
#
_symmetry.space_group_name_H-M   'P 1'
#
loop_
_entity.id
_entity.type
_entity.pdbx_description
1 polymer ?
#
loop_
_entity_poly.entity_id
_entity_poly.type
_entity_poly.pdbx_seq_one_letter_code
_entity_poly.pdbx_strand_id
1 'polypeptide(L)'
;MKRILILTLALAISVNGIFAQKTVVNNGLNDLYSYLVEKVSYPENAKADQLQGNSIVTFVISQQTLKHVNIHTELGKGCDIATVNSLMSYNNFKSIKDGKYALKVTFTLQGSNARIANEFAKLPEAFVALNTLHIVGKPSVIASNKTSSIFLRGNAWENPASDPIYILNGARVSRESFNKIDNNKIESLTILKDASSKALYGDEAKNGVLLVTTKKEVEKTNRTDSTKSGEIIFRGSTSYGLSPLYVVDGKVMEFGQRDLNTDDIENITILKDASAIARYGIDAKDGVVVITTKGSSKASEANQHKSSSIRLRGNGMYGETPLYVLNGSIIDNQEFEEIDGDKVESVVIIKDASAIAEYGLQAKNGVVVVTTKDISKTKK
;
A
#
# COMPACT_ATOMS: atom_id res chain seq x y z
N MET A 1 25.25 -70.01 -57.13
CA MET A 1 25.50 -68.84 -58.01
C MET A 1 24.24 -68.00 -58.08
N LYS A 2 24.42 -66.66 -58.07
CA LYS A 2 23.55 -65.58 -58.61
C LYS A 2 22.14 -65.42 -58.01
N ARG A 3 21.87 -64.41 -57.19
CA ARG A 3 21.77 -62.93 -57.41
C ARG A 3 20.48 -62.49 -58.12
N ILE A 4 19.65 -61.74 -57.40
CA ILE A 4 18.54 -60.85 -57.81
C ILE A 4 18.87 -59.49 -57.16
N LEU A 5 19.13 -58.42 -57.96
CA LEU A 5 18.22 -57.34 -58.38
C LEU A 5 17.74 -56.48 -57.16
N ILE A 6 17.87 -55.15 -57.08
CA ILE A 6 17.17 -54.12 -57.86
C ILE A 6 17.79 -52.71 -57.64
N LEU A 7 17.69 -51.94 -58.73
CA LEU A 7 17.86 -50.51 -59.04
C LEU A 7 17.34 -49.48 -58.00
N THR A 8 18.02 -48.33 -57.82
CA THR A 8 17.42 -46.97 -57.90
C THR A 8 18.47 -45.85 -57.75
N LEU A 9 18.08 -44.70 -58.30
CA LEU A 9 18.85 -43.60 -58.87
C LEU A 9 19.35 -42.57 -57.85
N ALA A 10 20.54 -42.02 -58.10
CA ALA A 10 21.17 -40.96 -57.33
C ALA A 10 20.59 -39.57 -57.66
N LEU A 11 20.45 -38.72 -56.64
CA LEU A 11 20.58 -37.27 -56.77
C LEU A 11 21.49 -36.78 -55.65
N ALA A 12 22.67 -36.29 -56.03
CA ALA A 12 23.63 -35.66 -55.13
C ALA A 12 23.49 -34.14 -55.17
N ILE A 13 24.01 -33.53 -54.10
CA ILE A 13 24.47 -32.14 -53.92
C ILE A 13 23.57 -31.30 -52.98
N SER A 14 23.97 -31.20 -51.72
CA SER A 14 24.56 -29.94 -51.24
C SER A 14 25.41 -30.19 -50.00
N VAL A 15 26.61 -29.63 -50.06
CA VAL A 15 27.60 -29.54 -48.98
C VAL A 15 27.00 -28.71 -47.86
N ASN A 16 26.95 -29.24 -46.64
CA ASN A 16 26.99 -28.40 -45.45
C ASN A 16 27.72 -29.13 -44.32
N GLY A 17 28.61 -28.36 -43.70
CA GLY A 17 29.68 -28.79 -42.81
C GLY A 17 29.29 -29.87 -41.82
N ILE A 18 30.23 -30.78 -41.64
CA ILE A 18 30.45 -31.56 -40.43
C ILE A 18 30.55 -30.57 -39.27
N PHE A 19 29.42 -30.17 -38.68
CA PHE A 19 29.41 -29.63 -37.34
C PHE A 19 29.51 -30.84 -36.43
N ALA A 20 30.72 -31.09 -35.94
CA ALA A 20 30.93 -31.97 -34.81
C ALA A 20 30.04 -31.45 -33.66
N GLN A 21 28.88 -32.08 -33.46
CA GLN A 21 28.23 -32.06 -32.17
C GLN A 21 29.21 -32.75 -31.22
N LYS A 22 30.01 -31.93 -30.53
CA LYS A 22 30.69 -32.37 -29.32
C LYS A 22 29.57 -32.82 -28.38
N THR A 23 29.37 -34.13 -28.33
CA THR A 23 28.45 -34.81 -27.42
C THR A 23 28.79 -34.34 -26.01
N VAL A 24 28.03 -33.38 -25.50
CA VAL A 24 28.16 -32.94 -24.11
C VAL A 24 27.58 -34.08 -23.29
N VAL A 25 28.49 -34.80 -22.63
CA VAL A 25 28.21 -35.76 -21.55
C VAL A 25 26.99 -35.31 -20.75
N ASN A 26 26.02 -36.21 -20.57
CA ASN A 26 24.80 -36.01 -19.77
C ASN A 26 25.15 -35.67 -18.30
N ASN A 27 25.50 -34.41 -18.04
CA ASN A 27 26.05 -33.89 -16.78
C ASN A 27 24.96 -33.39 -15.82
N GLY A 28 23.93 -34.17 -15.47
CA GLY A 28 22.88 -33.74 -14.52
C GLY A 28 22.05 -32.49 -14.89
N LEU A 29 22.43 -31.78 -15.96
CA LEU A 29 21.81 -30.55 -16.44
C LEU A 29 20.42 -30.83 -17.01
N ASN A 30 20.19 -32.03 -17.56
CA ASN A 30 18.87 -32.45 -18.04
C ASN A 30 17.83 -32.47 -16.92
N ASP A 31 18.22 -32.91 -15.72
CA ASP A 31 17.34 -32.91 -14.54
C ASP A 31 17.06 -31.48 -14.09
N LEU A 32 18.08 -30.62 -14.10
CA LEU A 32 17.92 -29.19 -13.82
C LEU A 32 16.96 -28.53 -14.83
N TYR A 33 17.15 -28.77 -16.13
CA TYR A 33 16.26 -28.21 -17.16
C TYR A 33 14.83 -28.72 -16.99
N SER A 34 14.63 -30.02 -16.79
CA SER A 34 13.31 -30.61 -16.60
C SER A 34 12.61 -29.99 -15.38
N TYR A 35 13.33 -29.84 -14.27
CA TYR A 35 12.83 -29.19 -13.07
C TYR A 35 12.49 -27.71 -13.33
N LEU A 36 13.35 -26.97 -14.02
CA LEU A 36 13.12 -25.55 -14.29
C LEU A 36 11.95 -25.31 -15.25
N VAL A 37 11.79 -26.13 -16.30
CA VAL A 37 10.61 -26.07 -17.18
C VAL A 37 9.33 -26.28 -16.38
N GLU A 38 9.34 -27.21 -15.43
CA GLU A 38 8.17 -27.53 -14.61
C GLU A 38 7.87 -26.46 -13.55
N LYS A 39 8.90 -25.88 -12.94
CA LYS A 39 8.75 -25.00 -11.76
C LYS A 39 8.81 -23.51 -12.07
N VAL A 40 9.45 -23.09 -13.16
CA VAL A 40 9.46 -21.68 -13.55
C VAL A 40 8.09 -21.32 -14.09
N SER A 41 7.32 -20.63 -13.26
CA SER A 41 6.00 -20.14 -13.64
C SER A 41 6.12 -18.79 -14.33
N TYR A 42 5.39 -18.63 -15.45
CA TYR A 42 5.21 -17.33 -16.09
C TYR A 42 4.34 -16.45 -15.18
N PRO A 43 4.85 -15.32 -14.65
CA PRO A 43 4.11 -14.47 -13.71
C PRO A 43 2.83 -13.86 -14.30
N GLU A 44 1.76 -13.77 -13.51
CA GLU A 44 0.46 -13.22 -13.98
C GLU A 44 0.53 -11.74 -14.35
N ASN A 45 1.28 -10.94 -13.60
CA ASN A 45 1.55 -9.53 -13.91
C ASN A 45 2.29 -9.36 -15.25
N ALA A 46 3.24 -10.24 -15.57
CA ALA A 46 3.92 -10.21 -16.87
C ALA A 46 2.97 -10.62 -18.02
N LYS A 47 2.07 -11.59 -17.79
CA LYS A 47 1.03 -11.97 -18.77
C LYS A 47 0.02 -10.85 -19.01
N ALA A 48 -0.42 -10.17 -17.94
CA ALA A 48 -1.37 -9.07 -18.01
C ALA A 48 -0.82 -7.89 -18.82
N ASP A 49 0.48 -7.60 -18.64
CA ASP A 49 1.18 -6.53 -19.37
C ASP A 49 1.66 -6.96 -20.78
N GLN A 50 1.35 -8.20 -21.19
CA GLN A 50 1.83 -8.81 -22.43
C GLN A 50 3.37 -8.76 -22.60
N LEU A 51 4.11 -8.77 -21.49
CA LEU A 51 5.57 -8.61 -21.49
C LEU A 51 6.26 -9.89 -21.97
N GLN A 52 6.84 -9.87 -23.16
CA GLN A 52 7.64 -10.96 -23.70
C GLN A 52 9.12 -10.58 -23.70
N GLY A 53 10.02 -11.55 -23.59
CA GLY A 53 11.45 -11.26 -23.70
C GLY A 53 12.38 -12.29 -23.10
N ASN A 54 13.65 -11.90 -23.02
CA ASN A 54 14.71 -12.72 -22.44
C ASN A 54 15.18 -12.20 -21.09
N SER A 55 15.34 -13.12 -20.15
CA SER A 55 16.04 -12.94 -18.88
C SER A 55 17.34 -13.75 -18.92
N ILE A 56 18.40 -13.24 -18.30
CA ILE A 56 19.65 -13.98 -18.15
C ILE A 56 20.00 -14.05 -16.67
N VAL A 57 20.06 -15.27 -16.14
CA VAL A 57 20.46 -15.56 -14.77
C VAL A 57 21.83 -16.23 -14.80
N THR A 58 22.76 -15.73 -13.98
CA THR A 58 24.10 -16.28 -13.81
C THR A 58 24.25 -16.88 -12.43
N PHE A 59 25.01 -17.97 -12.32
CA PHE A 59 25.25 -18.63 -11.04
C PHE A 59 26.55 -19.43 -11.07
N VAL A 60 27.01 -19.83 -9.88
CA VAL A 60 28.21 -20.63 -9.69
C VAL A 60 27.85 -21.91 -8.98
N ILE A 61 28.34 -23.03 -9.48
CA ILE A 61 28.31 -24.31 -8.75
C ILE A 61 29.71 -24.56 -8.23
N SER A 62 29.84 -24.74 -6.92
CA SER A 62 31.10 -25.04 -6.26
C SER A 62 30.85 -26.01 -5.12
N GLN A 63 31.64 -27.07 -5.07
CA GLN A 63 31.49 -28.16 -4.09
C GLN A 63 30.06 -28.72 -4.12
N GLN A 64 29.47 -28.89 -5.32
CA GLN A 64 28.11 -29.41 -5.50
C GLN A 64 27.01 -28.53 -4.84
N THR A 65 27.29 -27.25 -4.61
CA THR A 65 26.33 -26.28 -4.05
C THR A 65 26.19 -25.07 -4.94
N LEU A 66 24.98 -24.51 -5.00
CA LEU A 66 24.67 -23.27 -5.72
C LEU A 66 25.17 -22.06 -4.94
N LYS A 67 25.90 -21.18 -5.62
CA LYS A 67 26.46 -19.94 -5.08
C LYS A 67 26.30 -18.80 -6.10
N HIS A 68 26.33 -17.57 -5.61
CA HIS A 68 26.41 -16.33 -6.42
C HIS A 68 25.38 -16.26 -7.56
N VAL A 69 24.10 -16.52 -7.24
CA VAL A 69 23.00 -16.35 -8.20
C VAL A 69 22.76 -14.86 -8.42
N ASN A 70 22.83 -14.41 -9.67
CA ASN A 70 22.66 -13.01 -10.05
C ASN A 70 21.82 -12.88 -11.32
N ILE A 71 20.96 -11.87 -11.36
CA ILE A 71 20.23 -11.48 -12.57
C ILE A 71 21.17 -10.60 -13.40
N HIS A 72 21.65 -11.12 -14.53
CA HIS A 72 22.54 -10.38 -15.44
C HIS A 72 21.76 -9.51 -16.43
N THR A 73 20.62 -10.01 -16.89
CA THR A 73 19.70 -9.25 -17.74
C THR A 73 18.30 -9.39 -17.17
N GLU A 74 17.75 -8.26 -16.72
CA GLU A 74 16.43 -8.20 -16.12
C GLU A 74 15.36 -8.01 -17.19
N LEU A 75 14.36 -8.89 -17.18
CA LEU A 75 13.15 -8.76 -17.99
C LEU A 75 12.07 -7.96 -17.24
N GLY A 76 12.01 -8.09 -15.91
CA GLY A 76 11.09 -7.41 -15.02
C GLY A 76 9.81 -8.19 -14.76
N LYS A 77 8.87 -7.55 -14.03
CA LYS A 77 7.55 -8.10 -13.68
C LYS A 77 7.60 -9.49 -13.05
N GLY A 78 8.70 -9.81 -12.35
CA GLY A 78 8.86 -11.08 -11.63
C GLY A 78 9.30 -12.27 -12.50
N CYS A 79 9.57 -12.10 -13.80
CA CYS A 79 10.05 -13.19 -14.66
C CYS A 79 11.42 -13.70 -14.20
N ASP A 80 12.32 -12.78 -13.88
CA ASP A 80 13.66 -13.07 -13.37
C ASP A 80 13.59 -13.72 -11.99
N ILE A 81 12.71 -13.18 -11.13
CA ILE A 81 12.50 -13.68 -9.76
C ILE A 81 11.94 -15.10 -9.79
N ALA A 82 10.98 -15.40 -10.67
CA ALA A 82 10.45 -16.74 -10.82
C ALA A 82 11.56 -17.74 -11.20
N THR A 83 12.44 -17.34 -12.13
CA THR A 83 13.59 -18.14 -12.54
C THR A 83 14.57 -18.38 -11.38
N VAL A 84 14.94 -17.32 -10.66
CA VAL A 84 15.88 -17.39 -9.54
C VAL A 84 15.30 -18.24 -8.41
N ASN A 85 14.02 -18.08 -8.07
CA ASN A 85 13.36 -18.87 -7.03
C ASN A 85 13.32 -20.36 -7.37
N SER A 86 12.98 -20.70 -8.63
CA SER A 86 13.03 -22.09 -9.09
C SER A 86 14.45 -22.63 -9.04
N LEU A 87 15.45 -21.86 -9.47
CA LEU A 87 16.85 -22.28 -9.43
C LEU A 87 17.35 -22.54 -8.00
N MET A 88 17.02 -21.66 -7.05
CA MET A 88 17.39 -21.81 -5.64
C MET A 88 16.67 -22.99 -4.96
N SER A 89 15.50 -23.37 -5.46
CA SER A 89 14.71 -24.49 -4.92
C SER A 89 15.15 -25.86 -5.44
N TYR A 90 16.04 -25.88 -6.44
CA TYR A 90 16.60 -27.13 -6.97
C TYR A 90 17.66 -27.66 -6.01
N ASN A 91 17.54 -28.92 -5.59
CA ASN A 91 18.43 -29.50 -4.57
C ASN A 91 19.48 -30.49 -5.14
N ASN A 92 19.38 -30.86 -6.42
CA ASN A 92 20.19 -31.94 -6.99
C ASN A 92 21.41 -31.43 -7.79
N PHE A 93 22.18 -30.51 -7.22
CA PHE A 93 23.39 -29.98 -7.86
C PHE A 93 24.57 -30.98 -7.90
N LYS A 94 24.46 -32.12 -7.20
CA LYS A 94 25.52 -33.15 -7.12
C LYS A 94 25.90 -33.74 -8.48
N SER A 95 24.95 -33.78 -9.41
CA SER A 95 25.14 -34.34 -10.75
C SER A 95 25.72 -33.34 -11.75
N ILE A 96 25.92 -32.08 -11.34
CA ILE A 96 26.38 -30.99 -12.20
C ILE A 96 27.83 -30.67 -11.83
N LYS A 97 28.67 -30.44 -12.84
CA LYS A 97 30.07 -30.06 -12.61
C LYS A 97 30.16 -28.68 -11.95
N ASP A 98 31.21 -28.48 -11.17
CA ASP A 98 31.53 -27.15 -10.65
C ASP A 98 31.92 -26.21 -11.80
N GLY A 99 31.48 -24.96 -11.73
CA GLY A 99 31.68 -23.98 -12.79
C GLY A 99 30.81 -22.74 -12.67
N LYS A 100 31.06 -21.76 -13.55
CA LYS A 100 30.23 -20.56 -13.71
C LYS A 100 29.27 -20.78 -14.87
N TYR A 101 27.98 -20.59 -14.64
CA TYR A 101 26.92 -20.88 -15.61
C TYR A 101 26.06 -19.66 -15.90
N ALA A 102 25.64 -19.51 -17.15
CA ALA A 102 24.68 -18.51 -17.58
C ALA A 102 23.48 -19.19 -18.23
N LEU A 103 22.30 -18.99 -17.64
CA LEU A 103 21.02 -19.51 -18.11
C LEU A 103 20.22 -18.37 -18.75
N LYS A 104 19.96 -18.49 -20.04
CA LYS A 104 18.99 -17.63 -20.74
C LYS A 104 17.60 -18.25 -20.64
N VAL A 105 16.64 -17.48 -20.15
CA VAL A 105 15.22 -17.85 -20.09
C VAL A 105 14.41 -16.93 -20.98
N THR A 106 13.72 -17.51 -21.95
CA THR A 106 12.87 -16.80 -22.90
C THR A 106 11.41 -16.98 -22.50
N PHE A 107 10.75 -15.88 -22.18
CA PHE A 107 9.33 -15.82 -21.84
C PHE A 107 8.53 -15.34 -23.05
N THR A 108 7.64 -16.20 -23.57
CA THR A 108 6.76 -15.87 -24.70
C THR A 108 5.30 -16.17 -24.38
N LEU A 109 4.39 -15.42 -24.98
CA LEU A 109 2.96 -15.60 -24.85
C LEU A 109 2.42 -16.21 -26.14
N GLN A 110 1.68 -17.30 -26.00
CA GLN A 110 1.06 -17.98 -27.14
C GLN A 110 0.10 -17.02 -27.86
N GLY A 111 0.39 -16.72 -29.13
CA GLY A 111 -0.45 -15.86 -29.97
C GLY A 111 -0.31 -14.36 -29.74
N SER A 112 0.68 -13.92 -28.95
CA SER A 112 0.96 -12.48 -28.78
C SER A 112 1.96 -11.98 -29.81
N ASN A 113 1.71 -10.77 -30.34
CA ASN A 113 2.62 -10.03 -31.24
C ASN A 113 3.38 -8.92 -30.50
N ALA A 114 3.36 -8.91 -29.15
CA ALA A 114 4.06 -7.91 -28.36
C ALA A 114 5.58 -7.97 -28.60
N ARG A 115 6.26 -6.82 -28.47
CA ARG A 115 7.71 -6.73 -28.66
C ARG A 115 8.45 -7.68 -27.71
N ILE A 116 9.47 -8.37 -28.24
CA ILE A 116 10.38 -9.19 -27.44
C ILE A 116 11.42 -8.26 -26.78
N ALA A 117 11.28 -8.03 -25.48
CA ALA A 117 12.29 -7.31 -24.71
C ALA A 117 13.57 -8.13 -24.61
N ASN A 118 14.72 -7.46 -24.59
CA ASN A 118 16.04 -8.10 -24.45
C ASN A 118 16.32 -9.19 -25.50
N GLU A 119 15.76 -9.07 -26.71
CA GLU A 119 15.89 -10.08 -27.78
C GLU A 119 17.36 -10.44 -28.08
N PHE A 120 18.23 -9.42 -28.11
CA PHE A 120 19.66 -9.54 -28.42
C PHE A 120 20.56 -9.50 -27.18
N ALA A 121 20.03 -9.83 -25.99
CA ALA A 121 20.83 -9.83 -24.77
C ALA A 121 22.02 -10.79 -24.90
N LYS A 122 23.23 -10.24 -24.71
CA LYS A 122 24.49 -10.99 -24.81
C LYS A 122 24.73 -11.76 -23.51
N LEU A 123 25.10 -13.02 -23.65
CA LEU A 123 25.57 -13.82 -22.52
C LEU A 123 26.97 -13.33 -22.09
N PRO A 124 27.26 -13.30 -20.79
CA PRO A 124 28.58 -12.90 -20.30
C PRO A 124 29.64 -13.94 -20.68
N GLU A 125 30.72 -13.50 -21.33
CA GLU A 125 31.78 -14.36 -21.90
C GLU A 125 32.50 -15.23 -20.86
N ALA A 126 32.52 -14.80 -19.60
CA ALA A 126 33.17 -15.50 -18.50
C ALA A 126 32.37 -16.70 -17.94
N PHE A 127 31.22 -17.03 -18.54
CA PHE A 127 30.30 -18.06 -18.06
C PHE A 127 30.05 -19.13 -19.14
N VAL A 128 29.85 -20.37 -18.69
CA VAL A 128 29.40 -21.46 -19.55
C VAL A 128 27.94 -21.21 -19.91
N ALA A 129 27.67 -20.96 -21.20
CA ALA A 129 26.32 -20.79 -21.72
C ALA A 129 25.54 -22.11 -21.64
N LEU A 130 24.41 -22.08 -20.93
CA LEU A 130 23.45 -23.17 -20.88
C LEU A 130 22.45 -23.07 -22.04
N ASN A 131 21.74 -24.17 -22.30
CA ASN A 131 20.66 -24.18 -23.28
C ASN A 131 19.56 -23.20 -22.86
N THR A 132 18.93 -22.57 -23.85
CA THR A 132 17.86 -21.60 -23.59
C THR A 132 16.62 -22.32 -23.08
N LEU A 133 16.11 -21.86 -21.95
CA LEU A 133 14.86 -22.32 -21.37
C LEU A 133 13.70 -21.51 -21.97
N HIS A 134 12.74 -22.19 -22.60
CA HIS A 134 11.56 -21.53 -23.18
C HIS A 134 10.35 -21.71 -22.27
N ILE A 135 9.85 -20.61 -21.72
CA ILE A 135 8.65 -20.58 -20.87
C ILE A 135 7.53 -19.93 -21.67
N VAL A 136 6.55 -20.75 -22.08
CA VAL A 136 5.40 -20.30 -22.85
C VAL A 136 4.23 -20.08 -21.92
N GLY A 137 3.83 -18.81 -21.77
CA GLY A 137 2.61 -18.42 -21.09
C GLY A 137 1.42 -18.46 -22.05
N LYS A 138 0.24 -18.82 -21.53
CA LYS A 138 -1.00 -18.44 -22.19
C LYS A 138 -1.26 -16.98 -21.84
N PRO A 139 -1.62 -16.12 -22.81
CA PRO A 139 -2.04 -14.77 -22.48
C PRO A 139 -3.15 -14.87 -21.45
N SER A 140 -3.09 -14.02 -20.42
CA SER A 140 -4.23 -13.86 -19.54
C SER A 140 -5.36 -13.42 -20.45
N VAL A 141 -6.31 -14.30 -20.72
CA VAL A 141 -7.54 -13.92 -21.41
C VAL A 141 -8.09 -12.86 -20.48
N ILE A 142 -7.99 -11.59 -20.87
CA ILE A 142 -8.85 -10.55 -20.34
C ILE A 142 -10.21 -11.06 -20.76
N ALA A 143 -10.85 -11.83 -19.88
CA ALA A 143 -12.15 -12.36 -20.15
C ALA A 143 -13.00 -11.11 -20.34
N SER A 144 -13.38 -10.88 -21.58
CA SER A 144 -14.47 -10.00 -21.93
C SER A 144 -15.57 -10.26 -20.91
N ASN A 145 -15.72 -9.30 -19.99
CA ASN A 145 -16.73 -9.25 -18.96
C ASN A 145 -17.11 -10.59 -18.29
N LYS A 146 -16.13 -11.38 -17.83
CA LYS A 146 -16.47 -12.41 -16.83
C LYS A 146 -16.53 -11.71 -15.49
N THR A 147 -17.72 -11.26 -15.11
CA THR A 147 -18.03 -10.79 -13.75
C THR A 147 -17.52 -11.85 -12.78
N SER A 148 -16.41 -11.55 -12.10
CA SER A 148 -15.96 -12.33 -10.96
C SER A 148 -17.05 -12.22 -9.90
N SER A 149 -17.97 -13.17 -9.86
CA SER A 149 -18.96 -13.27 -8.78
C SER A 149 -18.20 -13.66 -7.51
N ILE A 150 -17.86 -12.66 -6.68
CA ILE A 150 -17.34 -12.89 -5.35
C ILE A 150 -18.49 -13.47 -4.52
N PHE A 151 -18.47 -14.78 -4.31
CA PHE A 151 -19.32 -15.43 -3.32
C PHE A 151 -18.68 -15.24 -1.95
N LEU A 152 -19.27 -14.41 -1.11
CA LEU A 152 -18.96 -14.35 0.31
C LEU A 152 -19.47 -15.64 0.95
N ARG A 153 -18.63 -16.68 1.02
CA ARG A 153 -19.03 -17.96 1.61
C ARG A 153 -19.12 -17.82 3.12
N GLY A 154 -20.34 -17.90 3.63
CA GLY A 154 -20.69 -18.20 5.01
C GLY A 154 -21.58 -19.45 5.02
N ASN A 155 -21.37 -20.30 6.01
CA ASN A 155 -22.00 -21.60 6.20
C ASN A 155 -23.47 -21.41 6.62
N ALA A 156 -24.35 -21.13 5.65
CA ALA A 156 -25.79 -21.27 5.77
C ALA A 156 -26.33 -21.58 4.36
N TRP A 157 -26.62 -22.85 4.12
CA TRP A 157 -26.90 -23.43 2.80
C TRP A 157 -28.34 -23.19 2.34
N GLU A 158 -28.87 -21.99 2.55
CA GLU A 158 -30.21 -21.61 2.12
C GLU A 158 -30.14 -20.30 1.35
N ASN A 159 -30.06 -20.44 0.02
CA ASN A 159 -30.19 -19.42 -1.02
C ASN A 159 -28.90 -18.74 -1.54
N PRO A 160 -28.24 -19.30 -2.58
CA PRO A 160 -27.01 -18.77 -3.18
C PRO A 160 -27.19 -17.53 -4.09
N ALA A 161 -28.36 -16.89 -4.08
CA ALA A 161 -28.77 -15.90 -5.09
C ALA A 161 -28.89 -14.45 -4.58
N SER A 162 -28.50 -14.15 -3.34
CA SER A 162 -28.68 -12.80 -2.79
C SER A 162 -27.35 -12.07 -2.64
N ASP A 163 -27.22 -10.98 -3.40
CA ASP A 163 -26.02 -10.16 -3.46
C ASP A 163 -25.74 -9.47 -2.11
N PRO A 164 -24.46 -9.28 -1.73
CA PRO A 164 -24.12 -8.40 -0.61
C PRO A 164 -24.43 -6.95 -0.95
N ILE A 165 -24.52 -6.09 0.08
CA ILE A 165 -24.59 -4.65 -0.13
C ILE A 165 -23.20 -4.14 -0.54
N TYR A 166 -23.14 -3.33 -1.59
CA TYR A 166 -21.90 -2.69 -2.06
C TYR A 166 -21.85 -1.24 -1.57
N ILE A 167 -20.76 -0.88 -0.89
CA ILE A 167 -20.50 0.48 -0.41
C ILE A 167 -19.22 1.00 -1.08
N LEU A 168 -19.29 2.16 -1.71
CA LEU A 168 -18.16 2.87 -2.30
C LEU A 168 -18.02 4.23 -1.62
N ASN A 169 -16.87 4.50 -1.00
CA ASN A 169 -16.59 5.78 -0.32
C ASN A 169 -17.68 6.18 0.69
N GLY A 170 -18.24 5.20 1.40
CA GLY A 170 -19.32 5.39 2.37
C GLY A 170 -20.74 5.45 1.79
N ALA A 171 -20.91 5.46 0.47
CA ALA A 171 -22.23 5.46 -0.18
C ALA A 171 -22.61 4.08 -0.74
N ARG A 172 -23.90 3.72 -0.66
CA ARG A 172 -24.43 2.51 -1.29
C ARG A 172 -24.39 2.64 -2.81
N VAL A 173 -23.88 1.61 -3.50
CA VAL A 173 -23.79 1.57 -4.96
C VAL A 173 -24.39 0.28 -5.51
N SER A 174 -24.82 0.30 -6.77
CA SER A 174 -25.29 -0.90 -7.46
C SER A 174 -24.11 -1.82 -7.80
N ARG A 175 -24.40 -3.12 -8.02
CA ARG A 175 -23.40 -4.10 -8.48
C ARG A 175 -22.68 -3.63 -9.75
N GLU A 176 -23.41 -3.06 -10.71
CA GLU A 176 -22.86 -2.58 -11.98
C GLU A 176 -21.89 -1.43 -11.76
N SER A 177 -22.24 -0.51 -10.85
CA SER A 177 -21.39 0.62 -10.49
C SER A 177 -20.14 0.16 -9.74
N PHE A 178 -20.31 -0.82 -8.85
CA PHE A 178 -19.22 -1.43 -8.09
C PHE A 178 -18.22 -2.15 -9.02
N ASN A 179 -18.70 -2.91 -10.00
CA ASN A 179 -17.83 -3.63 -10.94
C ASN A 179 -17.07 -2.70 -11.91
N LYS A 180 -17.52 -1.45 -12.06
CA LYS A 180 -16.86 -0.43 -12.91
C LYS A 180 -15.76 0.34 -12.19
N ILE A 181 -15.54 0.08 -10.90
CA ILE A 181 -14.47 0.75 -10.14
C ILE A 181 -13.11 0.34 -10.74
N ASP A 182 -12.30 1.34 -11.08
CA ASP A 182 -10.91 1.12 -11.52
C ASP A 182 -10.08 0.59 -10.35
N ASN A 183 -9.47 -0.59 -10.55
CA ASN A 183 -8.65 -1.25 -9.56
C ASN A 183 -7.45 -0.40 -9.10
N ASN A 184 -6.92 0.46 -9.97
CA ASN A 184 -5.79 1.33 -9.61
C ASN A 184 -6.19 2.42 -8.61
N LYS A 185 -7.48 2.79 -8.59
CA LYS A 185 -8.05 3.79 -7.71
C LYS A 185 -8.51 3.21 -6.37
N ILE A 186 -8.50 1.89 -6.17
CA ILE A 186 -8.88 1.29 -4.89
C ILE A 186 -7.77 1.52 -3.86
N GLU A 187 -8.15 2.07 -2.71
CA GLU A 187 -7.30 2.22 -1.52
C GLU A 187 -7.45 1.02 -0.60
N SER A 188 -8.69 0.64 -0.28
CA SER A 188 -8.97 -0.49 0.60
C SER A 188 -10.27 -1.18 0.23
N LEU A 189 -10.33 -2.50 0.49
CA LEU A 189 -11.52 -3.33 0.33
C LEU A 189 -11.77 -4.07 1.65
N THR A 190 -12.94 -3.85 2.25
CA THR A 190 -13.36 -4.43 3.52
C THR A 190 -14.59 -5.29 3.30
N ILE A 191 -14.62 -6.46 3.94
CA ILE A 191 -15.75 -7.37 3.88
C ILE A 191 -16.30 -7.51 5.30
N LEU A 192 -17.57 -7.17 5.48
CA LEU A 192 -18.30 -7.40 6.72
C LEU A 192 -19.20 -8.62 6.57
N LYS A 193 -19.18 -9.50 7.57
CA LYS A 193 -19.97 -10.73 7.61
C LYS A 193 -20.82 -10.80 8.88
N ASP A 194 -21.89 -11.59 8.80
CA ASP A 194 -22.72 -12.02 9.93
C ASP A 194 -23.36 -10.84 10.70
N ALA A 195 -23.30 -10.86 12.04
CA ALA A 195 -23.96 -9.88 12.91
C ALA A 195 -23.43 -8.45 12.74
N SER A 196 -22.16 -8.29 12.37
CA SER A 196 -21.52 -6.97 12.22
C SER A 196 -22.10 -6.15 11.06
N SER A 197 -22.44 -6.83 9.96
CA SER A 197 -23.08 -6.22 8.79
C SER A 197 -24.49 -5.76 9.10
N LYS A 198 -25.27 -6.61 9.78
CA LYS A 198 -26.64 -6.32 10.18
C LYS A 198 -26.72 -5.16 11.18
N ALA A 199 -25.78 -5.08 12.12
CA ALA A 199 -25.72 -4.01 13.11
C ALA A 199 -25.49 -2.63 12.49
N LEU A 200 -24.69 -2.54 11.41
CA LEU A 200 -24.33 -1.28 10.76
C LEU A 200 -25.27 -0.89 9.61
N TYR A 201 -25.81 -1.87 8.88
CA TYR A 201 -26.52 -1.62 7.61
C TYR A 201 -27.94 -2.21 7.57
N GLY A 202 -28.44 -2.79 8.67
CA GLY A 202 -29.80 -3.30 8.80
C GLY A 202 -30.02 -4.70 8.24
N ASP A 203 -31.27 -5.17 8.22
CA ASP A 203 -31.65 -6.53 7.79
C ASP A 203 -31.24 -6.87 6.34
N GLU A 204 -31.12 -5.86 5.48
CA GLU A 204 -30.67 -5.99 4.10
C GLU A 204 -29.22 -6.49 3.98
N ALA A 205 -28.43 -6.27 5.03
CA ALA A 205 -27.03 -6.69 5.11
C ALA A 205 -26.86 -8.16 5.57
N LYS A 206 -27.94 -8.93 5.60
CA LYS A 206 -27.93 -10.37 5.97
C LYS A 206 -26.97 -11.22 5.12
N ASN A 207 -26.69 -10.79 3.89
CA ASN A 207 -25.77 -11.47 2.97
C ASN A 207 -24.34 -10.88 3.00
N GLY A 208 -24.06 -10.00 3.97
CA GLY A 208 -22.78 -9.30 4.09
C GLY A 208 -22.75 -7.95 3.38
N VAL A 209 -21.68 -7.19 3.66
CA VAL A 209 -21.44 -5.86 3.10
C VAL A 209 -20.01 -5.82 2.57
N LEU A 210 -19.83 -5.27 1.39
CA LEU A 210 -18.53 -5.11 0.74
C LEU A 210 -18.23 -3.62 0.59
N LEU A 211 -17.29 -3.13 1.38
CA LEU A 211 -16.84 -1.74 1.42
C LEU A 211 -15.61 -1.57 0.53
N VAL A 212 -15.64 -0.58 -0.36
CA VAL A 212 -14.48 -0.11 -1.10
C VAL A 212 -14.25 1.36 -0.82
N THR A 213 -13.03 1.70 -0.45
CA THR A 213 -12.55 3.08 -0.37
C THR A 213 -11.62 3.31 -1.54
N THR A 214 -11.77 4.42 -2.25
CA THR A 214 -10.87 4.81 -3.34
C THR A 214 -9.85 5.83 -2.86
N LYS A 215 -8.63 5.74 -3.40
CA LYS A 215 -7.56 6.71 -3.18
C LYS A 215 -8.06 8.10 -3.54
N LYS A 216 -7.86 9.06 -2.64
CA LYS A 216 -8.11 10.47 -2.96
C LYS A 216 -7.13 10.91 -4.04
N GLU A 217 -7.66 11.26 -5.20
CA GLU A 217 -6.89 11.89 -6.26
C GLU A 217 -6.47 13.28 -5.78
N VAL A 218 -5.16 13.51 -5.64
CA VAL A 218 -4.62 14.86 -5.47
C VAL A 218 -4.67 15.47 -6.87
N GLU A 219 -5.78 16.12 -7.21
CA GLU A 219 -5.88 16.86 -8.45
C GLU A 219 -4.80 17.95 -8.49
N LYS A 220 -3.76 17.75 -9.31
CA LYS A 220 -2.94 18.85 -9.79
C LYS A 220 -3.74 19.57 -10.87
N THR A 221 -4.61 20.48 -10.47
CA THR A 221 -5.34 21.35 -11.39
C THR A 221 -4.39 22.40 -11.98
N ASN A 222 -3.84 22.11 -13.15
CA ASN A 222 -3.49 23.18 -14.10
C ASN A 222 -4.82 23.71 -14.67
N ARG A 223 -5.36 24.78 -14.11
CA ARG A 223 -6.46 25.53 -14.73
C ARG A 223 -6.10 27.00 -14.83
N THR A 224 -5.90 27.41 -16.07
CA THR A 224 -5.86 28.78 -16.55
C THR A 224 -7.17 29.50 -16.20
N ASP A 225 -7.01 30.75 -15.79
CA ASP A 225 -7.97 31.75 -15.32
C ASP A 225 -9.42 31.65 -15.79
N SER A 226 -10.35 31.91 -14.86
CA SER A 226 -11.25 33.08 -14.89
C SER A 226 -12.49 32.84 -14.01
N THR A 227 -12.48 33.40 -12.80
CA THR A 227 -13.57 34.14 -12.12
C THR A 227 -13.27 34.11 -10.62
N LYS A 228 -12.77 35.25 -10.14
CA LYS A 228 -12.46 35.52 -8.74
C LYS A 228 -13.74 35.62 -7.91
N SER A 229 -13.99 34.57 -7.15
CA SER A 229 -14.54 34.61 -5.80
C SER A 229 -14.29 33.22 -5.24
N GLY A 230 -13.30 33.10 -4.34
CA GLY A 230 -12.90 31.83 -3.75
C GLY A 230 -13.99 31.31 -2.84
N GLU A 231 -15.04 30.73 -3.40
CA GLU A 231 -16.03 29.98 -2.63
C GLU A 231 -15.41 28.63 -2.25
N ILE A 232 -15.06 28.50 -0.97
CA ILE A 232 -14.63 27.23 -0.39
C ILE A 232 -15.88 26.35 -0.25
N ILE A 233 -16.17 25.55 -1.27
CA ILE A 233 -17.25 24.57 -1.22
C ILE A 233 -16.73 23.30 -0.54
N PHE A 234 -17.23 23.01 0.66
CA PHE A 234 -16.96 21.76 1.37
C PHE A 234 -17.68 20.59 0.68
N ARG A 235 -16.98 19.86 -0.19
CA ARG A 235 -17.46 18.58 -0.73
C ARG A 235 -17.45 17.53 0.38
N GLY A 236 -18.61 17.29 0.96
CA GLY A 236 -18.82 16.37 2.08
C GLY A 236 -19.77 16.88 3.17
N SER A 237 -20.49 17.99 2.94
CA SER A 237 -21.56 18.43 3.86
C SER A 237 -22.59 17.32 4.02
N THR A 238 -22.49 16.56 5.11
CA THR A 238 -23.68 16.01 5.73
C THR A 238 -24.54 17.20 6.12
N SER A 239 -25.86 17.04 6.14
CA SER A 239 -26.84 18.11 6.33
C SER A 239 -26.83 18.77 7.73
N TYR A 240 -25.72 18.69 8.45
CA TYR A 240 -25.46 19.36 9.71
C TYR A 240 -24.43 20.44 9.41
N GLY A 241 -24.86 21.70 9.33
CA GLY A 241 -24.02 22.84 8.98
C GLY A 241 -22.85 23.00 9.95
N LEU A 242 -21.71 22.41 9.59
CA LEU A 242 -20.44 22.63 10.25
C LEU A 242 -19.95 24.03 9.89
N SER A 243 -19.76 24.88 10.90
CA SER A 243 -19.24 26.24 10.74
C SER A 243 -17.82 26.28 11.30
N PRO A 244 -16.80 25.90 10.52
CA PRO A 244 -15.42 25.92 10.99
C PRO A 244 -14.98 27.35 11.31
N LEU A 245 -14.10 27.48 12.29
CA LEU A 245 -13.52 28.77 12.65
C LEU A 245 -12.39 29.12 11.67
N TYR A 246 -12.34 30.37 11.21
CA TYR A 246 -11.24 30.86 10.37
C TYR A 246 -10.30 31.71 11.22
N VAL A 247 -9.01 31.43 11.15
CA VAL A 247 -7.99 32.18 11.89
C VAL A 247 -6.95 32.67 10.89
N VAL A 248 -6.79 33.99 10.77
CA VAL A 248 -5.81 34.61 9.88
C VAL A 248 -4.77 35.31 10.75
N ASP A 249 -3.50 34.93 10.63
CA ASP A 249 -2.38 35.51 11.38
C ASP A 249 -2.64 35.60 12.89
N GLY A 250 -3.23 34.53 13.44
CA GLY A 250 -3.58 34.41 14.86
C GLY A 250 -4.87 35.10 15.29
N LYS A 251 -5.58 35.80 14.39
CA LYS A 251 -6.87 36.45 14.68
C LYS A 251 -8.04 35.63 14.15
N VAL A 252 -9.03 35.38 15.02
CA VAL A 252 -10.28 34.74 14.65
C VAL A 252 -11.09 35.67 13.76
N MET A 253 -11.60 35.14 12.65
CA MET A 253 -12.38 35.84 11.64
C MET A 253 -13.73 35.14 11.47
N GLU A 254 -14.80 35.91 11.37
CA GLU A 254 -16.10 35.40 10.94
C GLU A 254 -16.13 35.22 9.42
N PHE A 255 -16.85 34.18 8.98
CA PHE A 255 -17.01 33.88 7.56
C PHE A 255 -17.61 35.08 6.81
N GLY A 256 -16.91 35.55 5.76
CA GLY A 256 -17.34 36.68 4.93
C GLY A 256 -16.76 38.05 5.30
N GLN A 257 -15.91 38.16 6.32
CA GLN A 257 -15.42 39.47 6.80
C GLN A 257 -14.10 39.96 6.18
N ARG A 258 -13.50 39.24 5.22
CA ARG A 258 -12.41 39.76 4.39
C ARG A 258 -12.12 38.86 3.20
N ASP A 259 -12.00 39.44 2.01
CA ASP A 259 -11.39 38.78 0.85
C ASP A 259 -9.88 38.67 1.09
N LEU A 260 -9.41 37.47 1.43
CA LEU A 260 -7.97 37.19 1.45
C LEU A 260 -7.50 37.06 0.01
N ASN A 261 -6.45 37.81 -0.35
CA ASN A 261 -5.79 37.59 -1.61
C ASN A 261 -4.98 36.30 -1.54
N THR A 262 -5.17 35.40 -2.51
CA THR A 262 -4.44 34.13 -2.58
C THR A 262 -2.93 34.33 -2.63
N ASP A 263 -2.47 35.42 -3.25
CA ASP A 263 -1.03 35.71 -3.37
C ASP A 263 -0.37 35.99 -2.02
N ASP A 264 -1.14 36.46 -1.04
CA ASP A 264 -0.65 36.82 0.29
C ASP A 264 -0.62 35.62 1.24
N ILE A 265 -1.20 34.47 0.85
CA ILE A 265 -1.25 33.27 1.68
C ILE A 265 0.10 32.54 1.62
N GLU A 266 0.72 32.34 2.78
CA GLU A 266 1.92 31.54 2.96
C GLU A 266 1.56 30.06 3.16
N ASN A 267 0.63 29.78 4.09
CA ASN A 267 0.22 28.42 4.42
C ASN A 267 -1.21 28.38 4.95
N ILE A 268 -1.91 27.26 4.71
CA ILE A 268 -3.23 26.95 5.29
C ILE A 268 -3.13 25.63 6.06
N THR A 269 -3.40 25.67 7.36
CA THR A 269 -3.40 24.51 8.24
C THR A 269 -4.83 24.22 8.71
N ILE A 270 -5.26 22.97 8.57
CA ILE A 270 -6.59 22.54 9.02
C ILE A 270 -6.42 21.74 10.32
N LEU A 271 -7.02 22.24 11.39
CA LEU A 271 -7.11 21.54 12.66
C LEU A 271 -8.49 20.90 12.80
N LYS A 272 -8.51 19.68 13.33
CA LYS A 272 -9.73 18.90 13.56
C LYS A 272 -9.80 18.38 14.99
N ASP A 273 -11.03 18.13 15.43
CA ASP A 273 -11.33 17.45 16.68
C ASP A 273 -10.62 18.08 17.89
N ALA A 274 -9.97 17.26 18.72
CA ALA A 274 -9.29 17.70 19.94
C ALA A 274 -8.21 18.75 19.69
N SER A 275 -7.51 18.70 18.55
CA SER A 275 -6.42 19.64 18.23
C SER A 275 -6.91 21.06 17.94
N ALA A 276 -8.11 21.20 17.36
CA ALA A 276 -8.73 22.49 17.08
C ALA A 276 -9.28 23.12 18.37
N ILE A 277 -9.98 22.31 19.17
CA ILE A 277 -10.56 22.72 20.44
C ILE A 277 -9.47 23.12 21.45
N ALA A 278 -8.35 22.38 21.49
CA ALA A 278 -7.22 22.68 22.38
C ALA A 278 -6.62 24.06 22.12
N ARG A 279 -6.62 24.53 20.87
CA ARG A 279 -5.97 25.79 20.47
C ARG A 279 -6.92 26.98 20.38
N TYR A 280 -8.18 26.75 20.02
CA TYR A 280 -9.14 27.81 19.71
C TYR A 280 -10.48 27.70 20.47
N GLY A 281 -10.60 26.76 21.42
CA GLY A 281 -11.77 26.64 22.29
C GLY A 281 -12.96 25.91 21.65
N ILE A 282 -14.12 25.92 22.32
CA ILE A 282 -15.30 25.16 21.89
C ILE A 282 -15.89 25.62 20.56
N ASP A 283 -15.65 26.87 20.17
CA ASP A 283 -16.11 27.41 18.88
C ASP A 283 -15.40 26.73 17.69
N ALA A 284 -14.29 26.02 17.97
CA ALA A 284 -13.58 25.16 17.03
C ALA A 284 -14.10 23.71 16.99
N LYS A 285 -15.27 23.41 17.59
CA LYS A 285 -15.86 22.06 17.59
C LYS A 285 -16.07 21.47 16.19
N ASP A 286 -16.27 22.35 15.20
CA ASP A 286 -16.49 21.99 13.80
C ASP A 286 -15.18 22.09 12.98
N GLY A 287 -14.04 22.29 13.64
CA GLY A 287 -12.70 22.45 13.05
C GLY A 287 -12.24 23.90 12.94
N VAL A 288 -10.93 24.09 12.71
CA VAL A 288 -10.33 25.42 12.46
C VAL A 288 -9.51 25.39 11.18
N VAL A 289 -9.68 26.42 10.35
CA VAL A 289 -8.82 26.71 9.21
C VAL A 289 -7.90 27.88 9.59
N VAL A 290 -6.62 27.59 9.83
CA VAL A 290 -5.58 28.57 10.14
C VAL A 290 -4.91 28.98 8.84
N ILE A 291 -4.88 30.27 8.55
CA ILE A 291 -4.26 30.86 7.38
C ILE A 291 -3.14 31.78 7.88
N THR A 292 -1.92 31.52 7.42
CA THR A 292 -0.75 32.38 7.66
C THR A 292 -0.47 33.16 6.39
N THR A 293 -0.29 34.48 6.50
CA THR A 293 0.05 35.36 5.37
C THR A 293 1.54 35.68 5.31
N LYS A 294 2.09 35.87 4.09
CA LYS A 294 3.50 36.15 3.81
C LYS A 294 4.01 37.47 4.43
N GLY A 295 3.10 38.35 4.85
CA GLY A 295 3.42 39.66 5.47
C GLY A 295 3.55 39.63 7.00
N SER A 296 3.22 38.51 7.65
CA SER A 296 3.14 38.39 9.13
C SER A 296 4.47 38.44 9.86
N SER A 297 5.59 38.41 9.15
CA SER A 297 6.94 38.33 9.74
C SER A 297 7.41 39.60 10.47
N LYS A 298 6.53 40.60 10.67
CA LYS A 298 6.83 41.82 11.44
C LYS A 298 5.62 42.34 12.23
N ALA A 299 5.23 41.67 13.32
CA ALA A 299 4.59 42.34 14.47
C ALA A 299 4.46 41.40 15.68
N SER A 300 5.43 41.54 16.60
CA SER A 300 5.30 41.51 18.06
C SER A 300 4.56 40.34 18.73
N GLU A 301 5.34 39.61 19.52
CA GLU A 301 4.96 39.24 20.90
C GLU A 301 4.15 40.38 21.54
N ALA A 302 2.91 40.08 21.91
CA ALA A 302 2.15 40.83 22.88
C ALA A 302 1.29 39.85 23.65
N ASN A 303 1.76 39.55 24.85
CA ASN A 303 1.02 38.92 25.93
C ASN A 303 -0.43 39.43 26.00
N GLN A 304 -1.39 38.52 25.86
CA GLN A 304 -2.56 38.54 26.73
C GLN A 304 -2.74 37.16 27.32
N HIS A 305 -2.33 37.04 28.58
CA HIS A 305 -2.96 36.18 29.55
C HIS A 305 -4.49 36.25 29.37
N LYS A 306 -5.08 35.19 28.80
CA LYS A 306 -6.41 34.74 29.18
C LYS A 306 -6.23 33.33 29.70
N SER A 307 -6.28 33.22 31.02
CA SER A 307 -6.31 31.98 31.78
C SER A 307 -7.17 30.94 31.07
N SER A 308 -6.55 29.91 30.52
CA SER A 308 -7.25 28.76 29.97
C SER A 308 -7.75 27.90 31.13
N SER A 309 -8.84 28.31 31.77
CA SER A 309 -9.58 27.38 32.61
C SER A 309 -10.20 26.34 31.67
N ILE A 310 -9.59 25.15 31.61
CA ILE A 310 -10.13 23.98 30.94
C ILE A 310 -11.46 23.65 31.62
N ARG A 311 -12.58 24.01 30.99
CA ARG A 311 -13.93 23.65 31.44
C ARG A 311 -14.43 22.50 30.58
N LEU A 312 -14.27 21.28 31.09
CA LEU A 312 -14.83 20.07 30.50
C LEU A 312 -16.33 20.03 30.81
N ARG A 313 -17.18 20.15 29.79
CA ARG A 313 -18.63 19.96 29.92
C ARG A 313 -18.98 18.50 29.66
N GLY A 314 -19.13 17.74 30.73
CA GLY A 314 -19.76 16.43 30.78
C GLY A 314 -20.60 16.36 32.05
N ASN A 315 -21.82 15.82 31.95
CA ASN A 315 -22.90 15.95 32.93
C ASN A 315 -22.60 15.20 34.25
N GLY A 316 -21.69 15.75 35.05
CA GLY A 316 -21.28 15.33 36.38
C GLY A 316 -20.91 16.57 37.20
N MET A 317 -21.12 16.51 38.50
CA MET A 317 -21.06 17.63 39.44
C MET A 317 -19.76 18.46 39.29
N TYR A 318 -19.94 19.79 39.21
CA TYR A 318 -18.90 20.79 38.95
C TYR A 318 -17.62 20.60 39.78
N GLY A 319 -16.47 20.57 39.10
CA GLY A 319 -15.21 21.13 39.65
C GLY A 319 -14.13 20.16 40.10
N GLU A 320 -14.23 18.86 39.83
CA GLU A 320 -13.15 17.96 40.23
C GLU A 320 -12.11 17.81 39.11
N THR A 321 -10.88 18.24 39.40
CA THR A 321 -9.71 18.14 38.50
C THR A 321 -9.38 16.67 38.23
N PRO A 322 -8.96 16.32 36.99
CA PRO A 322 -8.41 15.00 36.72
C PRO A 322 -7.11 14.81 37.53
N LEU A 323 -6.71 13.55 37.72
CA LEU A 323 -5.41 13.23 38.30
C LEU A 323 -4.32 13.47 37.25
N TYR A 324 -3.28 14.21 37.59
CA TYR A 324 -2.13 14.44 36.70
C TYR A 324 -1.00 13.50 37.07
N VAL A 325 -0.41 12.85 36.07
CA VAL A 325 0.72 11.93 36.25
C VAL A 325 1.84 12.35 35.31
N LEU A 326 2.99 12.72 35.85
CA LEU A 326 4.18 13.08 35.10
C LEU A 326 5.24 12.00 35.28
N ASN A 327 5.66 11.36 34.18
CA ASN A 327 6.68 10.31 34.19
C ASN A 327 6.41 9.20 35.23
N GLY A 328 5.14 8.82 35.40
CA GLY A 328 4.69 7.81 36.35
C GLY A 328 4.51 8.30 37.80
N SER A 329 4.78 9.57 38.10
CA SER A 329 4.52 10.17 39.42
C SER A 329 3.28 11.06 39.38
N ILE A 330 2.41 10.95 40.38
CA ILE A 330 1.24 11.84 40.51
C ILE A 330 1.74 13.24 40.89
N ILE A 331 1.32 14.25 40.15
CA ILE A 331 1.65 15.66 40.36
C ILE A 331 0.39 16.47 40.63
N ASP A 332 0.54 17.63 41.26
CA ASP A 332 -0.58 18.54 41.48
C ASP A 332 -0.87 19.41 40.25
N ASN A 333 -1.95 20.19 40.30
CA ASN A 333 -2.36 21.04 39.20
C ASN A 333 -1.35 22.18 38.93
N GLN A 334 -0.65 22.68 39.95
CA GLN A 334 0.32 23.77 39.78
C GLN A 334 1.57 23.24 39.07
N GLU A 335 2.07 22.09 39.50
CA GLU A 335 3.20 21.41 38.87
C GLU A 335 2.88 20.98 37.43
N PHE A 336 1.62 20.61 37.14
CA PHE A 336 1.18 20.31 35.78
C PHE A 336 1.16 21.56 34.88
N GLU A 337 0.70 22.70 35.40
CA GLU A 337 0.69 23.98 34.68
C GLU A 337 2.10 24.52 34.41
N GLU A 338 3.08 24.16 35.24
CA GLU A 338 4.49 24.54 35.08
C GLU A 338 5.28 23.65 34.11
N ILE A 339 4.65 22.59 33.55
CA ILE A 339 5.32 21.71 32.59
C ILE A 339 5.68 22.49 31.31
N ASP A 340 6.98 22.52 31.02
CA ASP A 340 7.50 23.02 29.75
C ASP A 340 7.04 22.11 28.60
N GLY A 341 6.18 22.65 27.74
CA GLY A 341 5.58 21.93 26.61
C GLY A 341 6.61 21.39 25.61
N ASP A 342 7.80 22.01 25.50
CA ASP A 342 8.84 21.56 24.57
C ASP A 342 9.48 20.23 24.99
N LYS A 343 9.39 19.91 26.30
CA LYS A 343 9.95 18.70 26.90
C LYS A 343 8.96 17.54 26.93
N VAL A 344 7.70 17.75 26.56
CA VAL A 344 6.68 16.70 26.50
C VAL A 344 6.95 15.76 25.32
N GLU A 345 7.05 14.47 25.61
CA GLU A 345 7.15 13.39 24.63
C GLU A 345 5.76 12.89 24.22
N SER A 346 4.88 12.64 25.19
CA SER A 346 3.51 12.18 24.91
C SER A 346 2.55 12.54 26.04
N VAL A 347 1.25 12.65 25.70
CA VAL A 347 0.16 12.82 26.66
C VAL A 347 -0.90 11.77 26.40
N VAL A 348 -1.26 10.98 27.41
CA VAL A 348 -2.27 9.94 27.37
C VAL A 348 -3.39 10.29 28.32
N ILE A 349 -4.63 10.20 27.86
CA ILE A 349 -5.82 10.48 28.68
C ILE A 349 -6.52 9.16 28.94
N ILE A 350 -6.64 8.78 30.21
CA ILE A 350 -7.31 7.57 30.68
C ILE A 350 -8.62 7.99 31.35
N LYS A 351 -9.73 7.34 31.01
CA LYS A 351 -11.08 7.66 31.52
C LYS A 351 -11.76 6.43 32.14
N ASP A 352 -12.86 6.70 32.85
CA ASP A 352 -13.81 5.69 33.33
C ASP A 352 -13.16 4.61 34.22
N ALA A 353 -13.63 3.37 34.11
CA ALA A 353 -13.16 2.26 34.94
C ALA A 353 -11.66 1.96 34.78
N SER A 354 -11.07 2.25 33.62
CA SER A 354 -9.64 2.05 33.35
C SER A 354 -8.75 2.98 34.18
N ALA A 355 -9.19 4.22 34.41
CA ALA A 355 -8.48 5.19 35.23
C ALA A 355 -8.43 4.75 36.71
N ILE A 356 -9.56 4.28 37.24
CA ILE A 356 -9.70 3.80 38.63
C ILE A 356 -8.91 2.50 38.84
N ALA A 357 -8.88 1.61 37.85
CA ALA A 357 -8.15 0.35 37.93
C ALA A 357 -6.63 0.55 38.08
N GLU A 358 -6.08 1.60 37.45
CA GLU A 358 -4.64 1.84 37.41
C GLU A 358 -4.17 2.81 38.51
N TYR A 359 -4.96 3.84 38.84
CA TYR A 359 -4.56 4.91 39.75
C TYR A 359 -5.45 5.04 41.00
N GLY A 360 -6.42 4.14 41.20
CA GLY A 360 -7.30 4.10 42.36
C GLY A 360 -8.45 5.10 42.33
N LEU A 361 -9.21 5.21 43.44
CA LEU A 361 -10.43 6.03 43.50
C LEU A 361 -10.22 7.53 43.23
N GLN A 362 -9.01 8.04 43.42
CA GLN A 362 -8.62 9.41 43.08
C GLN A 362 -8.70 9.71 41.57
N ALA A 363 -8.65 8.67 40.74
CA ALA A 363 -8.78 8.77 39.29
C ALA A 363 -10.24 8.67 38.80
N LYS A 364 -11.22 8.81 39.70
CA LYS A 364 -12.66 8.82 39.36
C LYS A 364 -13.03 9.85 38.27
N ASN A 365 -12.22 10.92 38.13
CA ASN A 365 -12.42 11.99 37.16
C ASN A 365 -11.48 11.90 35.95
N GLY A 366 -10.86 10.73 35.75
CA GLY A 366 -9.88 10.48 34.70
C GLY A 366 -8.45 10.86 35.11
N VAL A 367 -7.49 10.40 34.31
CA VAL A 367 -6.05 10.65 34.49
C VAL A 367 -5.47 11.24 33.22
N VAL A 368 -4.65 12.28 33.36
CA VAL A 368 -3.82 12.83 32.30
C VAL A 368 -2.37 12.42 32.60
N VAL A 369 -1.86 11.48 31.80
CA VAL A 369 -0.49 10.98 31.90
C VAL A 369 0.38 11.73 30.90
N VAL A 370 1.40 12.43 31.39
CA VAL A 370 2.39 13.16 30.61
C VAL A 370 3.73 12.44 30.75
N THR A 371 4.34 12.12 29.62
CA THR A 371 5.71 11.57 29.55
C THR A 371 6.61 12.64 28.93
N THR A 372 7.78 12.89 29.52
CA THR A 372 8.78 13.84 29.00
C THR A 372 9.95 13.13 28.36
N LYS A 373 10.62 13.78 27.41
CA LYS A 373 11.75 13.24 26.62
C LYS A 373 12.98 12.87 27.47
N ASP A 374 13.10 13.42 28.68
CA ASP A 374 14.27 13.26 29.55
C ASP A 374 14.03 12.24 30.69
N ILE A 375 13.93 10.94 30.39
CA ILE A 375 13.73 9.87 31.42
C ILE A 375 15.04 9.52 32.17
N SER A 376 16.10 10.34 32.09
CA SER A 376 17.39 10.03 32.72
C SER A 376 17.78 11.01 33.82
N LYS A 377 17.21 10.78 35.02
CA LYS A 377 17.93 10.81 36.31
C LYS A 377 17.08 10.20 37.41
N THR A 378 17.20 8.88 37.56
CA THR A 378 16.99 8.19 38.83
C THR A 378 17.77 8.93 39.92
N LYS A 379 17.09 9.41 40.97
CA LYS A 379 17.74 9.80 42.22
C LYS A 379 17.20 8.94 43.36
N LYS A 380 17.97 7.88 43.58
CA LYS A 380 18.47 7.33 44.85
C LYS A 380 17.49 7.12 46.00
#